data_AF-A0A8T6NHD8-F1
#
_entry.id   AF-A0A8T6NHD8-F1
#
_cell.length_a   1.000
_cell.length_b   1.000
_cell.length_c   1.000
_cell.angle_alpha   90.00
_cell.angle_beta   90.00
_cell.angle_gamma   90.00
#
_symmetry.space_group_name_H-M   'P 1'
#
loop_
_entity.id
_entity.type
_entity.pdbx_description
1 polymer ?
#
loop_
_entity_poly.entity_id
_entity_poly.type
_entity_poly.pdbx_seq_one_letter_code
_entity_poly.pdbx_strand_id
1 'polypeptide(L)'
;MAIGWVIDHPAHARLLAPIMREISETNDVIIACDREEVRKMLENCDGHLPRRKTVWVPRPVGKKRLMKAYNRYRLSKKALKNVDKVIAIGAAIELRAAPKKSQRFYITDTEINHVAHRLAKPSDVIIPNHFDANLCKYLLQKKA
;
A
#
# COMPACT_ATOMS: atom_id res chain seq x y z
N MET A 1 -11.24 -14.62 -2.36
CA MET A 1 -9.99 -14.26 -3.07
C MET A 1 -9.19 -13.35 -2.14
N ALA A 2 -7.93 -13.65 -1.83
CA ALA A 2 -7.25 -12.92 -0.75
C ALA A 2 -6.63 -11.60 -1.24
N ILE A 3 -6.92 -10.51 -0.53
CA ILE A 3 -6.44 -9.16 -0.83
C ILE A 3 -5.39 -8.71 0.22
N GLY A 4 -4.28 -8.17 -0.27
CA GLY A 4 -3.30 -7.44 0.54
C GLY A 4 -3.60 -5.95 0.52
N TRP A 5 -3.98 -5.39 1.67
CA TRP A 5 -4.28 -3.97 1.85
C TRP A 5 -3.07 -3.25 2.45
N VAL A 6 -2.54 -2.23 1.78
CA VAL A 6 -1.37 -1.48 2.27
C VAL A 6 -1.78 -0.14 2.87
N ILE A 7 -1.52 0.03 4.16
CA ILE A 7 -1.91 1.20 4.96
C ILE A 7 -0.68 1.87 5.56
N ASP A 8 -0.18 2.91 4.90
CA ASP A 8 1.01 3.66 5.34
C ASP A 8 0.70 4.93 6.14
N HIS A 9 -0.47 5.51 5.89
CA HIS A 9 -0.90 6.77 6.48
C HIS A 9 -2.35 6.63 6.97
N PRO A 10 -2.76 7.37 8.02
CA PRO A 10 -4.16 7.39 8.45
C PRO A 10 -5.16 7.70 7.34
N ALA A 11 -4.79 8.61 6.42
CA ALA A 11 -5.60 8.96 5.26
C ALA A 11 -5.91 7.76 4.33
N HIS A 12 -4.95 6.84 4.16
CA HIS A 12 -5.14 5.67 3.30
C HIS A 12 -6.24 4.77 3.86
N ALA A 13 -6.24 4.58 5.16
CA ALA A 13 -7.20 3.71 5.81
C ALA A 13 -8.61 4.31 5.80
N ARG A 14 -8.73 5.63 5.98
CA ARG A 14 -10.01 6.35 5.81
C ARG A 14 -10.53 6.23 4.37
N LEU A 15 -9.65 6.39 3.38
CA LEU A 15 -10.02 6.24 1.97
C LEU A 15 -10.46 4.82 1.61
N LEU A 16 -9.75 3.81 2.11
CA LEU A 16 -10.02 2.40 1.81
C LEU A 16 -11.16 1.81 2.65
N ALA A 17 -11.50 2.40 3.79
CA ALA A 17 -12.50 1.87 4.72
C ALA A 17 -13.85 1.49 4.10
N PRO A 18 -14.50 2.33 3.26
CA PRO A 18 -15.76 1.95 2.62
C PRO A 18 -15.62 0.69 1.75
N ILE A 19 -14.59 0.66 0.91
CA ILE A 19 -14.31 -0.46 0.00
C ILE A 19 -14.00 -1.73 0.81
N MET A 20 -13.13 -1.62 1.82
CA MET A 20 -12.78 -2.75 2.67
C MET A 20 -14.00 -3.34 3.40
N ARG A 21 -14.98 -2.52 3.80
CA ARG A 21 -16.21 -3.04 4.43
C ARG A 21 -17.05 -3.87 3.47
N GLU A 22 -17.07 -3.53 2.19
CA GLU A 22 -17.88 -4.21 1.18
C GLU A 22 -17.22 -5.47 0.63
N ILE A 23 -15.91 -5.42 0.36
CA ILE A 23 -15.24 -6.50 -0.39
C ILE A 23 -14.19 -7.28 0.40
N SER A 24 -13.83 -6.86 1.62
CA SER A 24 -12.76 -7.54 2.36
C SER A 24 -13.23 -8.87 2.94
N GLU A 25 -12.48 -9.92 2.68
CA GLU A 25 -12.71 -11.26 3.22
C GLU A 25 -11.82 -11.56 4.44
N THR A 26 -12.13 -12.60 5.21
CA THR A 26 -11.38 -13.00 6.41
C THR A 26 -9.93 -13.41 6.13
N ASN A 27 -9.64 -13.86 4.91
CA ASN A 27 -8.30 -14.26 4.47
C ASN A 27 -7.43 -13.09 4.03
N ASP A 28 -7.97 -11.88 4.01
CA ASP A 28 -7.22 -10.68 3.67
C ASP A 28 -6.16 -10.36 4.71
N VAL A 29 -5.11 -9.67 4.25
CA VAL A 29 -4.01 -9.23 5.09
C VAL A 29 -3.85 -7.71 4.98
N ILE A 30 -3.67 -7.05 6.12
CA ILE A 30 -3.32 -5.64 6.18
C ILE A 30 -1.81 -5.53 6.40
N ILE A 31 -1.11 -4.85 5.50
CA ILE A 31 0.28 -4.42 5.69
C ILE A 31 0.23 -2.98 6.17
N ALA A 32 0.49 -2.77 7.46
CA ALA A 32 0.38 -1.46 8.08
C ALA A 32 1.76 -0.88 8.45
N CYS A 33 2.00 0.40 8.16
CA CYS A 33 3.21 1.06 8.63
C CYS A 33 3.17 1.18 10.16
N ASP A 34 4.30 0.85 10.78
CA ASP A 34 4.53 1.02 12.21
C ASP A 34 4.72 2.50 12.55
N ARG A 35 3.60 3.20 12.62
CA ARG A 35 3.47 4.62 12.99
C ARG A 35 2.37 4.71 14.04
N GLU A 36 2.61 5.48 15.09
CA GLU A 36 1.69 5.60 16.23
C GLU A 36 0.26 5.95 15.81
N GLU A 37 0.10 6.88 14.87
CA GLU A 37 -1.21 7.31 14.35
C GLU A 37 -1.95 6.17 13.62
N VAL A 38 -1.23 5.35 12.84
CA VAL A 38 -1.79 4.20 12.12
C VAL A 38 -2.14 3.09 13.10
N ARG A 39 -1.30 2.86 14.11
CA ARG A 39 -1.58 1.94 15.23
C ARG A 39 -2.85 2.31 15.95
N LYS A 40 -2.94 3.53 16.47
CA LYS A 40 -4.12 4.02 17.17
C LYS A 40 -5.39 3.81 16.35
N MET A 41 -5.37 4.17 15.07
CA MET A 41 -6.53 4.04 14.19
C MET A 41 -6.91 2.57 13.89
N LEU A 42 -5.95 1.67 13.70
CA LEU A 42 -6.23 0.25 13.44
C LEU A 42 -6.57 -0.54 14.72
N GLU A 43 -5.92 -0.23 15.83
CA GLU A 43 -6.09 -0.92 17.12
C GLU A 43 -7.38 -0.46 17.81
N ASN A 44 -7.62 0.86 17.87
CA ASN A 44 -8.82 1.41 18.48
C ASN A 44 -10.05 1.23 17.61
N CYS A 45 -9.87 0.76 16.35
CA CYS A 45 -10.93 0.58 15.37
C CYS A 45 -11.82 1.82 15.36
N ASP A 46 -11.44 2.87 14.60
CA ASP A 46 -12.25 4.08 14.37
C ASP A 46 -13.68 3.79 13.80
N GLY A 47 -14.23 2.58 13.93
CA GLY A 47 -15.54 2.11 13.47
C GLY A 47 -15.56 1.71 12.00
N HIS A 48 -14.48 1.98 11.28
CA HIS A 48 -14.53 2.06 9.82
C HIS A 48 -13.80 0.93 9.10
N LEU A 49 -12.81 0.27 9.72
CA LEU A 49 -12.03 -0.78 9.08
C LEU A 49 -12.37 -2.16 9.65
N PRO A 50 -12.55 -3.18 8.79
CA PRO A 50 -12.76 -4.52 9.26
C PRO A 50 -11.47 -5.08 9.89
N ARG A 51 -11.59 -5.84 10.98
CA ARG A 51 -10.45 -6.52 11.62
C ARG A 51 -9.93 -7.64 10.72
N ARG A 52 -8.66 -7.56 10.33
CA ARG A 52 -7.96 -8.56 9.52
C ARG A 52 -6.61 -8.86 10.14
N LYS A 53 -5.92 -9.86 9.60
CA LYS A 53 -4.54 -10.13 9.99
C LYS A 53 -3.67 -8.93 9.62
N THR A 54 -3.16 -8.22 10.62
CA THR A 54 -2.30 -7.05 10.42
C THR A 54 -0.84 -7.42 10.61
N VAL A 55 0.00 -7.02 9.65
CA VAL A 55 1.46 -7.12 9.72
C VAL A 55 2.04 -5.72 9.75
N TRP A 56 2.70 -5.40 10.86
CA TRP A 56 3.37 -4.12 11.06
C TRP A 56 4.73 -4.10 10.35
N VAL A 57 4.97 -3.05 9.56
CA VAL A 57 6.23 -2.87 8.81
C VAL A 57 6.89 -1.54 9.17
N PRO A 58 8.23 -1.50 9.30
CA PRO A 58 8.92 -0.30 9.73
C PRO A 58 8.83 0.83 8.69
N ARG A 59 8.72 2.08 9.16
CA ARG A 59 8.82 3.26 8.28
C ARG A 59 10.26 3.43 7.78
N PRO A 60 10.51 3.45 6.44
CA PRO A 60 11.85 3.60 5.90
C PRO A 60 12.30 5.06 5.92
N VAL A 61 12.54 5.61 7.11
CA VAL A 61 13.02 6.98 7.35
C VAL A 61 14.15 7.05 8.38
N GLY A 62 14.93 8.14 8.34
CA GLY A 62 16.03 8.42 9.26
C GLY A 62 17.24 7.50 9.11
N LYS A 63 18.00 7.33 10.21
CA LYS A 63 19.18 6.44 10.25
C LYS A 63 18.79 5.01 9.84
N LYS A 64 19.68 4.35 9.09
CA LYS A 64 19.51 2.98 8.57
C LYS A 64 18.24 2.81 7.71
N ARG A 65 17.81 3.86 6.99
CA ARG A 65 16.65 3.84 6.07
C ARG A 65 16.62 2.62 5.15
N LEU A 66 17.75 2.28 4.52
CA LEU A 66 17.83 1.16 3.57
C LEU A 66 17.59 -0.20 4.26
N MET A 67 18.18 -0.40 5.44
CA MET A 67 17.94 -1.60 6.24
C MET A 67 16.48 -1.71 6.69
N LYS A 68 15.86 -0.60 7.10
CA LYS A 68 14.42 -0.55 7.42
C LYS A 68 13.56 -0.89 6.19
N ALA A 69 13.87 -0.31 5.03
CA ALA A 69 13.18 -0.60 3.78
C ALA A 69 13.30 -2.08 3.37
N TYR A 70 14.49 -2.67 3.55
CA TYR A 70 14.72 -4.09 3.29
C TYR A 70 13.94 -4.99 4.25
N ASN A 71 13.94 -4.68 5.55
CA ASN A 71 13.14 -5.39 6.54
C ASN A 71 11.64 -5.32 6.21
N ARG A 72 11.16 -4.13 5.84
CA ARG A 72 9.79 -3.93 5.35
C ARG A 72 9.49 -4.80 4.14
N TYR A 73 10.34 -4.78 3.12
CA TYR A 73 10.20 -5.66 1.95
C TYR A 73 10.08 -7.15 2.32
N ARG A 74 10.96 -7.64 3.21
CA ARG A 74 10.93 -9.04 3.64
C ARG A 74 9.65 -9.42 4.38
N LEU A 75 9.19 -8.56 5.28
CA LEU A 75 7.94 -8.77 6.03
C LEU A 75 6.74 -8.78 5.10
N SER A 76 6.63 -7.77 4.23
CA SER A 76 5.59 -7.66 3.22
C SER A 76 5.58 -8.88 2.30
N LYS A 77 6.74 -9.35 1.84
CA LYS A 77 6.84 -10.53 0.96
C LYS A 77 6.35 -11.81 1.62
N LYS A 78 6.65 -12.00 2.92
CA LYS A 78 6.17 -13.16 3.68
C LYS A 78 4.66 -13.09 3.87
N ALA A 79 4.13 -11.90 4.20
CA ALA A 79 2.72 -11.68 4.46
C ALA A 79 1.84 -11.81 3.20
N LEU A 80 2.35 -11.33 2.05
CA LEU A 80 1.62 -11.32 0.79
C LEU A 80 1.76 -12.62 -0.02
N LYS A 81 2.40 -13.68 0.50
CA LYS A 81 2.74 -14.89 -0.28
C LYS A 81 1.54 -15.51 -1.02
N ASN A 82 0.36 -15.48 -0.40
CA ASN A 82 -0.84 -16.17 -0.87
C ASN A 82 -1.96 -15.19 -1.28
N VAL A 83 -1.65 -13.92 -1.50
CA VAL A 83 -2.67 -12.94 -1.96
C VAL A 83 -2.79 -12.96 -3.48
N ASP A 84 -4.00 -12.78 -3.96
CA ASP A 84 -4.32 -12.71 -5.38
C ASP A 84 -4.30 -11.25 -5.87
N LYS A 85 -4.60 -10.30 -4.98
CA LYS A 85 -4.61 -8.85 -5.24
C LYS A 85 -3.82 -8.10 -4.18
N VAL A 86 -3.17 -7.01 -4.57
CA VAL A 86 -2.54 -6.04 -3.64
C VAL A 86 -3.00 -4.65 -4.02
N ILE A 87 -3.53 -3.93 -3.04
CA ILE A 87 -3.99 -2.54 -3.18
C ILE A 87 -3.09 -1.66 -2.32
N ALA A 88 -2.40 -0.71 -2.96
CA ALA A 88 -1.47 0.18 -2.29
C ALA A 88 -1.65 1.63 -2.73
N ILE A 89 -1.68 2.55 -1.76
CA ILE A 89 -1.69 4.00 -1.99
C ILE A 89 -0.30 4.54 -1.67
N GLY A 90 0.38 5.16 -2.64
CA GLY A 90 1.71 5.75 -2.45
C GLY A 90 2.86 4.76 -2.09
N ALA A 91 2.54 3.52 -1.74
CA ALA A 91 3.44 2.54 -1.15
C ALA A 91 4.01 1.55 -2.19
N ALA A 92 5.16 1.90 -2.76
CA ALA A 92 5.74 1.14 -3.86
C ALA A 92 6.50 -0.14 -3.46
N ILE A 93 6.92 -0.29 -2.20
CA ILE A 93 7.72 -1.44 -1.76
C ILE A 93 6.87 -2.70 -1.72
N GLU A 94 5.64 -2.61 -1.21
CA GLU A 94 4.71 -3.72 -1.09
C GLU A 94 4.30 -4.28 -2.45
N LEU A 95 4.14 -3.41 -3.45
CA LEU A 95 3.86 -3.84 -4.83
C LEU A 95 5.02 -4.63 -5.45
N ARG A 96 6.26 -4.34 -5.05
CA ARG A 96 7.43 -5.16 -5.42
C ARG A 96 7.55 -6.45 -4.61
N ALA A 97 7.03 -6.46 -3.39
CA ALA A 97 7.04 -7.62 -2.49
C ALA A 97 5.95 -8.63 -2.83
N ALA A 98 4.88 -8.17 -3.48
CA ALA A 98 3.74 -8.97 -3.90
C ALA A 98 4.15 -10.13 -4.84
N PRO A 99 3.42 -11.26 -4.84
CA PRO A 99 3.66 -12.37 -5.76
C PRO A 99 3.56 -11.91 -7.23
N LYS A 100 4.39 -12.46 -8.11
CA LYS A 100 4.38 -12.10 -9.55
C LYS A 100 3.02 -12.34 -10.22
N LYS A 101 2.27 -13.34 -9.75
CA LYS A 101 0.93 -13.70 -10.24
C LYS A 101 -0.19 -12.79 -9.73
N SER A 102 0.07 -11.95 -8.73
CA SER A 102 -0.95 -11.10 -8.12
C SER A 102 -1.25 -9.87 -8.98
N GLN A 103 -2.51 -9.46 -8.99
CA GLN A 103 -2.93 -8.16 -9.52
C GLN A 103 -2.49 -7.06 -8.55
N ARG A 104 -1.81 -6.05 -9.06
CA ARG A 104 -1.14 -5.01 -8.26
C ARG A 104 -1.75 -3.66 -8.61
N PHE A 105 -2.68 -3.20 -7.78
CA PHE A 105 -3.34 -1.91 -7.89
C PHE A 105 -2.53 -0.85 -7.16
N TYR A 106 -2.03 0.12 -7.91
CA TYR A 106 -1.36 1.29 -7.36
C TYR A 106 -2.25 2.52 -7.48
N ILE A 107 -2.65 3.04 -6.33
CA ILE A 107 -3.34 4.32 -6.22
C ILE A 107 -2.28 5.38 -5.97
N THR A 108 -2.23 6.39 -6.83
CA THR A 108 -1.29 7.50 -6.62
C THR A 108 -1.80 8.37 -5.48
N ASP A 109 -0.88 8.81 -4.63
CA ASP A 109 -1.21 9.84 -3.65
C ASP A 109 -1.36 11.21 -4.35
N THR A 110 -1.88 12.21 -3.63
CA THR A 110 -2.04 13.57 -4.17
C THR A 110 -0.70 14.29 -4.34
N GLU A 111 0.34 13.88 -3.61
CA GLU A 111 1.70 14.41 -3.74
C GLU A 111 2.52 13.61 -4.75
N ILE A 112 3.34 14.31 -5.55
CA ILE A 112 4.23 13.67 -6.51
C ILE A 112 5.34 12.93 -5.78
N ASN A 113 5.46 11.63 -6.03
CA ASN A 113 6.52 10.81 -5.47
C ASN A 113 7.23 10.00 -6.56
N HIS A 114 8.15 10.65 -7.27
CA HIS A 114 8.91 10.06 -8.38
C HIS A 114 9.59 8.73 -8.01
N VAL A 115 10.09 8.61 -6.78
CA VAL A 115 10.75 7.39 -6.31
C VAL A 115 9.75 6.26 -6.16
N ALA A 116 8.59 6.52 -5.54
CA ALA A 116 7.52 5.52 -5.42
C ALA A 116 7.00 5.10 -6.80
N HIS A 117 6.72 6.05 -7.68
CA HIS A 117 6.24 5.78 -9.03
C HIS A 117 7.19 4.89 -9.83
N ARG A 118 8.49 5.20 -9.78
CA ARG A 118 9.53 4.38 -10.44
C ARG A 118 9.62 2.96 -9.88
N LEU A 119 9.32 2.78 -8.59
CA LEU A 119 9.44 1.49 -7.91
C LEU A 119 8.19 0.62 -8.01
N ALA A 120 6.99 1.20 -8.12
CA ALA A 120 5.72 0.51 -7.93
C ALA A 120 5.51 -0.68 -8.88
N LYS A 121 5.96 -0.58 -10.15
CA LYS A 121 5.75 -1.58 -11.22
C LYS A 121 4.37 -2.27 -11.14
N PRO A 122 3.26 -1.53 -11.09
CA PRO A 122 1.93 -2.10 -10.87
C PRO A 122 1.40 -2.81 -12.11
N SER A 123 0.33 -3.59 -11.92
CA SER A 123 -0.49 -4.08 -13.03
C SER A 123 -1.48 -3.01 -13.47
N ASP A 124 -2.06 -2.30 -12.49
CA ASP A 124 -3.12 -1.32 -12.69
C ASP A 124 -2.80 -0.05 -11.90
N VAL A 125 -3.04 1.12 -12.49
CA VAL A 125 -2.80 2.43 -11.88
C VAL A 125 -4.11 3.19 -11.78
N ILE A 126 -4.40 3.70 -10.59
CA ILE A 126 -5.54 4.58 -10.32
C ILE A 126 -4.99 5.96 -9.99
N ILE A 127 -5.38 6.95 -10.78
CA ILE A 127 -4.96 8.34 -10.64
C ILE A 127 -6.19 9.15 -10.20
N PRO A 128 -6.17 9.83 -9.04
CA PRO A 128 -7.26 10.70 -8.62
C PRO A 128 -7.49 11.86 -9.60
N ASN A 129 -8.74 12.31 -9.76
CA ASN A 129 -9.11 13.38 -10.71
C ASN A 129 -8.41 14.73 -10.44
N HIS A 130 -8.00 14.99 -9.20
CA HIS A 130 -7.28 16.22 -8.82
C HIS A 130 -5.75 16.10 -8.96
N PHE A 131 -5.25 15.03 -9.57
CA PHE A 131 -3.82 14.82 -9.76
C PHE A 131 -3.28 15.70 -10.89
N ASP A 132 -2.30 16.55 -10.58
CA ASP A 132 -1.64 17.38 -11.60
C ASP A 132 -0.62 16.54 -12.41
N ALA A 133 -1.07 16.12 -13.58
CA ALA A 133 -0.30 15.35 -14.54
C ALA A 133 0.99 16.05 -15.01
N ASN A 134 1.02 17.40 -15.04
CA ASN A 134 2.18 18.16 -15.51
C ASN A 134 3.39 17.97 -14.59
N LEU A 135 3.14 17.62 -13.33
CA LEU A 135 4.18 17.44 -12.33
C LEU A 135 4.73 16.01 -12.28
N CYS A 136 4.15 15.04 -13.02
CA CYS A 136 4.55 13.64 -12.94
C CYS A 136 4.95 12.99 -14.27
N LYS A 137 6.25 13.10 -14.60
CA LYS A 137 6.84 12.56 -15.83
C LYS A 137 6.88 11.02 -15.90
N TYR A 138 6.84 10.30 -14.77
CA TYR A 138 7.12 8.85 -14.74
C TYR A 138 5.89 7.94 -14.77
N LEU A 139 4.73 8.43 -14.34
CA LEU A 139 3.49 7.62 -14.31
C LEU A 139 2.81 7.54 -15.68
N LEU A 140 2.92 8.60 -16.46
CA LEU A 140 2.17 8.77 -17.72
C LEU A 140 2.98 8.44 -18.98
N GLN A 141 4.24 8.03 -18.83
CA GLN A 141 5.01 7.52 -19.95
C GLN A 141 4.51 6.13 -20.32
N LYS A 142 3.55 6.07 -21.25
CA LYS A 142 3.32 4.85 -22.05
C LYS A 142 4.66 4.44 -22.64
N LYS A 143 5.13 3.23 -22.35
CA LYS A 143 5.97 2.54 -23.31
C LYS A 143 5.06 2.21 -24.50
N ALA A 144 5.31 2.91 -25.61
CA ALA A 144 4.90 2.43 -26.93
C ALA A 144 5.55 1.08 -27.21
#